data_AF-A0A0Q3UQW0-F1
#
_entry.id   AF-A0A0Q3UQW0-F1
#
_cell.length_a   1.000
_cell.length_b   1.000
_cell.length_c   1.000
_cell.angle_alpha   90.00
_cell.angle_beta   90.00
_cell.angle_gamma   90.00
#
_symmetry.space_group_name_H-M   'P 1'
#
loop_
_entity.id
_entity.type
_entity.pdbx_description
1 polymer ?
#
loop_
_entity_poly.entity_id
_entity_poly.type
_entity_poly.pdbx_seq_one_letter_code
_entity_poly.pdbx_strand_id
1 'polypeptide(L)' 'MAKVGQLYSAWKFSQLDRCDGGWLEDGSVRFPITTPRQRCGGLPHPGVHSFGFPSKDRRIYGTYCFVED' A
#
# COMPACT_ATOMS: atom_id res chain seq x y z
N MET A 1 0.46 3.96 -12.32
CA MET A 1 0.39 3.59 -10.89
C MET A 1 -0.91 2.83 -10.68
N ALA A 2 -0.98 2.00 -9.64
CA ALA A 2 -2.19 1.30 -9.28
C ALA A 2 -3.24 2.26 -8.67
N LYS A 3 -4.52 1.96 -8.90
CA LYS A 3 -5.66 2.53 -8.19
C LYS A 3 -5.78 1.92 -6.80
N VAL A 4 -6.45 2.62 -5.89
CA VAL A 4 -6.76 2.13 -4.53
C VAL A 4 -7.48 0.79 -4.59
N GLY A 5 -8.48 0.66 -5.46
CA GLY A 5 -9.22 -0.58 -5.65
C GLY A 5 -8.35 -1.74 -6.14
N GLN A 6 -7.38 -1.49 -7.02
CA GLN A 6 -6.46 -2.52 -7.51
C GLN A 6 -5.53 -3.01 -6.39
N LEU A 7 -4.97 -2.10 -5.59
CA LEU A 7 -4.17 -2.49 -4.42
C LEU A 7 -5.01 -3.29 -3.40
N TYR A 8 -6.25 -2.85 -3.14
CA TYR A 8 -7.16 -3.56 -2.24
C TYR A 8 -7.49 -4.95 -2.74
N SER A 9 -7.81 -5.10 -4.03
CA SER A 9 -8.06 -6.41 -4.64
C SER A 9 -6.84 -7.32 -4.57
N ALA A 10 -5.63 -6.81 -4.85
CA ALA A 10 -4.40 -7.59 -4.74
C ALA A 10 -4.14 -8.06 -3.30
N TRP A 11 -4.35 -7.19 -2.31
CA TRP A 11 -4.28 -7.58 -0.89
C TRP A 11 -5.31 -8.65 -0.53
N LYS A 12 -6.56 -8.44 -0.94
CA LYS A 12 -7.70 -9.28 -0.51
C LYS A 12 -7.71 -10.66 -1.17
N PHE A 13 -7.40 -10.72 -2.47
CA PHE A 13 -7.60 -11.92 -3.28
C PHE A 13 -6.29 -12.59 -3.68
N SER A 14 -5.20 -11.83 -3.79
CA SER A 14 -3.87 -12.35 -4.16
C SER A 14 -2.91 -12.42 -2.97
N GLN A 15 -3.39 -12.12 -1.75
CA GLN A 15 -2.60 -12.14 -0.51
C GLN A 15 -1.36 -11.24 -0.56
N LEU A 16 -1.42 -10.14 -1.31
CA LEU A 16 -0.32 -9.18 -1.37
C LEU A 16 -0.05 -8.61 0.04
N ASP A 17 1.17 -8.79 0.52
CA ASP A 17 1.64 -8.32 1.82
C ASP A 17 2.99 -7.60 1.67
N ARG A 18 3.05 -6.32 2.06
CA ARG A 18 4.19 -5.43 1.90
C ARG A 18 4.28 -4.44 3.07
N CYS A 19 5.48 -4.34 3.64
CA CYS A 19 5.78 -3.52 4.82
C CYS A 19 6.20 -2.08 4.48
N ASP A 20 6.04 -1.66 3.24
CA ASP A 20 6.57 -0.43 2.69
C ASP A 20 5.49 0.36 1.95
N GLY A 21 5.46 1.65 2.23
CA GLY A 21 4.55 2.60 1.59
C GLY A 21 4.89 2.77 0.11
N GLY A 22 3.87 2.72 -0.73
CA GLY A 22 3.99 3.00 -2.16
C GLY A 22 2.92 4.00 -2.62
N TRP A 23 3.32 4.89 -3.53
CA TRP A 23 2.44 5.84 -4.19
C TRP A 23 1.40 5.13 -5.06
N LEU A 24 0.15 5.60 -4.98
CA LEU A 24 -0.98 5.23 -5.82
C LEU A 24 -1.44 6.40 -6.71
N GLU A 25 -2.30 6.09 -7.68
CA GLU A 25 -2.79 7.07 -8.66
C GLU A 25 -3.57 8.25 -8.04
N ASP A 26 -4.25 8.04 -6.91
CA ASP A 26 -4.94 9.11 -6.17
C ASP A 26 -3.96 10.08 -5.47
N GLY A 27 -2.66 9.78 -5.49
CA GLY A 27 -1.63 10.56 -4.81
C GLY A 27 -1.46 10.18 -3.33
N SER A 28 -2.13 9.13 -2.86
CA SER A 28 -1.89 8.60 -1.51
C SER A 28 -0.70 7.65 -1.48
N VAL A 29 -0.08 7.52 -0.31
CA VAL A 29 0.89 6.46 -0.02
C VAL A 29 0.22 5.42 0.86
N ARG A 30 0.16 4.18 0.40
CA ARG A 30 -0.48 3.07 1.11
C ARG A 30 0.40 1.84 1.14
N PHE A 31 0.07 0.88 2.01
CA PHE A 31 0.74 -0.42 2.09
C PHE A 31 -0.24 -1.52 2.57
N PRO A 32 -0.24 -2.70 1.94
CA PRO A 32 -1.09 -3.83 2.33
C PRO A 32 -0.40 -4.75 3.34
N ILE A 33 -1.08 -5.14 4.43
CA ILE A 33 -0.61 -6.13 5.40
C ILE A 33 -1.67 -7.23 5.55
N THR A 34 -1.30 -8.49 5.31
CA THR A 34 -2.16 -9.65 5.59
C THR A 34 -1.92 -10.19 6.99
N THR A 35 -0.67 -10.16 7.48
CA THR A 35 -0.31 -10.58 8.84
C THR A 35 0.31 -9.43 9.64
N PRO A 36 -0.41 -8.88 10.65
CA PRO A 36 0.08 -7.86 11.56
C PRO A 36 1.45 -8.19 12.18
N ARG A 37 2.37 -7.22 12.14
CA ARG A 37 3.72 -7.38 12.71
C ARG A 37 4.30 -6.06 13.20
N GLN A 38 5.00 -6.11 14.32
CA GLN A 38 5.53 -4.93 15.03
C GLN A 38 6.37 -4.01 14.14
N ARG A 39 7.24 -4.58 13.29
CA ARG A 39 8.13 -3.80 12.41
C ARG A 39 7.45 -3.08 11.24
N CYS A 40 6.15 -3.28 11.02
CA CYS A 40 5.36 -2.62 9.97
C CYS A 40 4.36 -1.61 10.54
N GLY A 41 4.80 -0.86 11.55
CA GLY A 41 3.99 0.16 12.23
C GLY A 41 3.17 -0.35 13.41
N GLY A 42 3.34 -1.61 13.84
CA GLY A 42 2.67 -2.14 15.05
C GLY A 42 1.14 -2.19 14.96
N LEU A 43 0.59 -2.25 13.75
CA LEU A 43 -0.84 -2.18 13.51
C LEU A 43 -1.55 -3.45 14.01
N PRO A 44 -2.72 -3.35 14.65
CA PRO A 44 -3.39 -4.50 15.26
C PRO A 44 -4.13 -5.40 14.26
N HIS A 45 -4.44 -4.91 13.05
CA HIS A 45 -5.32 -5.61 12.12
C HIS A 45 -4.75 -5.66 10.69
N PRO A 46 -5.04 -6.75 9.93
CA PRO A 46 -4.79 -6.80 8.49
C PRO A 46 -5.55 -5.69 7.75
N GLY A 47 -4.99 -5.22 6.65
CA GLY A 47 -5.64 -4.20 5.81
C GLY A 47 -4.70 -3.50 4.84
N VAL A 48 -5.30 -2.67 3.99
CA VAL A 48 -4.57 -1.64 3.24
C VAL A 48 -4.52 -0.38 4.10
N HIS A 49 -3.36 -0.11 4.65
CA HIS A 49 -3.11 1.03 5.53
C HIS A 49 -2.56 2.21 4.75
N SER A 50 -2.77 3.42 5.25
CA SER A 50 -2.46 4.66 4.53
C SER A 50 -1.60 5.60 5.38
N PHE A 51 -0.56 6.16 4.76
CA PHE A 51 0.17 7.32 5.28
C PHE A 51 -0.45 8.65 4.83
N GLY A 52 -1.62 8.60 4.18
CA GLY A 52 -2.32 9.78 3.65
C GLY A 52 -1.73 10.28 2.35
N PHE A 53 -1.70 11.61 2.18
CA PHE A 53 -1.21 12.31 1.00
C PHE A 53 0.04 13.13 1.37
N PRO A 54 1.18 12.47 1.61
CA PRO A 54 2.41 13.20 1.91
C PRO A 54 2.83 14.07 0.71
N SER A 55 3.71 15.03 0.97
CA SER A 55 4.28 15.85 -0.11
C SER A 55 5.10 14.99 -1.09
N LYS A 56 4.99 15.29 -2.39
CA LYS A 56 5.60 14.52 -3.48
C LYS A 56 7.13 14.64 -3.56
N ASP A 57 7.71 15.59 -2.83
CA ASP A 57 9.16 15.73 -2.62
C ASP A 57 9.74 14.58 -1.77
N ARG A 58 8.90 13.84 -1.03
CA ARG A 58 9.30 12.65 -0.28
C ARG A 58 9.57 11.48 -1.22
N ARG A 59 10.84 11.32 -1.61
CA ARG A 59 11.32 10.24 -2.49
C ARG A 59 11.65 8.92 -1.76
N ILE A 60 11.15 8.75 -0.54
CA ILE A 60 11.42 7.57 0.30
C ILE A 60 10.45 6.40 0.04
N TYR A 61 9.36 6.65 -0.70
CA TYR A 61 8.35 5.64 -1.01
C TYR A 61 8.52 5.13 -2.44
N GLY A 62 8.30 3.83 -2.61
CA GLY A 62 8.16 3.22 -3.93
C GLY A 62 6.82 3.59 -4.58
N THR A 63 6.44 2.85 -5.62
CA THR A 63 5.10 2.96 -6.22
C THR A 63 4.53 1.57 -6.44
N TYR A 64 3.22 1.44 -6.27
CA TYR A 64 2.51 0.24 -6.73
C TYR A 64 2.08 0.46 -8.17
N CYS A 65 2.35 -0.53 -9.01
CA CYS A 65 1.91 -0.57 -10.40
C CYS A 65 0.86 -1.65 -10.58
N PHE A 66 0.01 -1.48 -11.59
CA PHE A 66 -0.95 -2.46 -12.02
C PHE A 66 -0.80 -2.63 -13.53
N VAL A 67 -0.90 -3.87 -14.00
CA VAL A 67 -0.83 -4.22 -15.41
C VAL A 67 -2.16 -4.91 -15.73
N GLU A 68 -2.83 -4.40 -16.75
CA GLU A 68 -3.96 -5.09 -17.40
C GLU A 68 -3.38 -6.08 -18.41
N ASP A 69 -3.98 -7.26 -18.51
CA ASP A 69 -3.61 -8.27 -19.51
C ASP A 69 -3.86 -7.77 -20.95
#